data_AF-A0A2E4K1U5-F1
#
_entry.id   AF-A0A2E4K1U5-F1
#
_cell.length_a   1.000
_cell.length_b   1.000
_cell.length_c   1.000
_cell.angle_alpha   90.00
_cell.angle_beta   90.00
_cell.angle_gamma   90.00
#
_symmetry.space_group_name_H-M   'P 1'
#
loop_
_entity.id
_entity.type
_entity.pdbx_description
1 polymer ?
#
loop_
_entity_poly.entity_id
_entity_poly.type
_entity_poly.pdbx_seq_one_letter_code
_entity_poly.pdbx_strand_id
1 'polypeptide(L)'
;SQKKYKGTHKTTTARLFHLRNCDVIDSPGIREFHLGHITQTELLSGFRELNELAGNCKFRDCSHQTEPGCAIQEALIAGKIFPQRLENYFKILQMMETP
;
A
#
# COMPACT_ATOMS: atom_id res chain seq x y z
N SER A 1 -4.73 -0.63 31.18
CA SER A 1 -4.06 0.40 30.37
C SER A 1 -3.49 -0.24 29.11
N GLN A 2 -3.89 0.22 27.91
CA GLN A 2 -3.56 -0.33 26.58
C GLN A 2 -2.05 -0.41 26.25
N LYS A 3 -1.15 0.09 27.12
CA LYS A 3 0.30 0.02 26.96
C LYS A 3 0.90 -1.39 26.99
N LYS A 4 0.23 -2.38 27.63
CA LYS A 4 0.81 -3.73 27.82
C LYS A 4 0.94 -4.58 26.54
N TYR A 5 0.28 -4.21 25.43
CA TYR A 5 0.26 -5.02 24.20
C TYR A 5 0.94 -4.35 22.99
N LYS A 6 1.62 -3.22 23.17
CA LYS A 6 2.36 -2.55 22.09
C LYS A 6 3.84 -2.92 22.14
N GLY A 7 4.42 -3.27 20.99
CA GLY A 7 5.87 -3.47 20.85
C GLY A 7 6.64 -2.18 21.19
N THR A 8 7.85 -2.32 21.72
CA THR A 8 8.72 -1.20 22.09
C THR A 8 9.94 -1.16 21.17
N HIS A 9 10.10 -0.08 20.41
CA HIS A 9 11.30 0.16 19.61
C HIS A 9 12.44 0.59 20.54
N LYS A 10 13.53 -0.17 20.56
CA LYS A 10 14.74 0.17 21.33
C LYS A 10 15.79 0.89 20.47
N THR A 11 15.82 0.63 19.17
CA THR A 11 16.67 1.31 18.20
C THR A 11 16.17 2.75 18.00
N THR A 12 17.04 3.73 18.26
CA THR A 12 16.71 5.17 18.17
C THR A 12 17.41 5.90 17.03
N THR A 13 18.41 5.28 16.39
CA THR A 13 19.15 5.84 15.26
C THR A 13 19.43 4.77 14.22
N ALA A 14 19.52 5.15 12.95
CA ALA A 14 19.86 4.24 11.88
C ALA A 14 21.36 3.89 11.92
N ARG A 15 21.70 2.61 11.71
CA ARG A 15 23.08 2.13 11.63
C ARG A 15 23.30 1.26 10.40
N LEU A 16 24.40 1.51 9.70
CA LEU A 16 24.86 0.72 8.57
C LEU A 16 25.86 -0.34 9.06
N PHE A 17 25.62 -1.60 8.69
CA PHE A 17 26.51 -2.72 8.94
C PHE A 17 27.02 -3.27 7.61
N HIS A 18 28.33 -3.42 7.50
CA HIS A 18 28.97 -4.04 6.34
C HIS A 18 29.14 -5.55 6.58
N LEU A 19 28.55 -6.36 5.71
CA LEU A 19 28.74 -7.80 5.67
C LEU A 19 29.58 -8.17 4.44
N ARG A 20 29.97 -9.44 4.33
CA ARG A 20 30.89 -9.88 3.27
C ARG A 20 30.41 -9.54 1.85
N ASN A 21 29.10 -9.62 1.61
CA ASN A 21 28.50 -9.51 0.29
C ASN A 21 27.35 -8.49 0.21
N CYS A 22 27.04 -7.79 1.32
CA CYS A 22 25.95 -6.83 1.36
C CYS A 22 26.10 -5.88 2.54
N ASP A 23 25.31 -4.81 2.51
CA ASP A 23 25.16 -3.90 3.64
C ASP A 23 23.74 -4.03 4.23
N VAL A 24 23.63 -3.83 5.54
CA VAL A 24 22.35 -3.86 6.26
C VAL A 24 22.19 -2.54 7.01
N ILE A 25 21.03 -1.89 6.82
CA ILE A 25 20.63 -0.74 7.63
C ILE A 25 19.62 -1.22 8.68
N ASP A 26 20.00 -1.16 9.95
CA ASP A 26 19.05 -1.27 11.06
C ASP A 26 18.49 0.13 11.35
N SER A 27 17.17 0.30 11.27
CA SER A 27 16.50 1.59 11.46
C SER A 27 15.54 1.55 12.65
N PRO A 28 15.24 2.71 13.27
CA PRO A 28 14.16 2.79 14.25
C PRO A 28 12.83 2.33 13.65
N GLY A 29 11.96 1.75 14.48
CA GLY A 29 10.62 1.42 14.02
C GLY A 29 9.80 2.67 13.70
N ILE A 30 9.13 2.64 12.56
CA ILE A 30 8.27 3.71 12.07
C ILE A 30 6.90 3.59 12.75
N ARG A 31 6.43 4.67 13.37
CA ARG A 31 5.09 4.73 14.00
C ARG A 31 4.07 5.50 13.17
N GLU A 32 4.55 6.40 12.35
CA GLU A 32 3.73 7.28 11.52
C GLU A 32 4.26 7.20 10.10
N PHE A 33 3.34 7.02 9.18
CA PHE A 33 3.62 6.93 7.75
C PHE A 33 2.80 8.01 7.08
N HIS A 34 3.48 8.83 6.28
CA HIS A 34 2.86 9.85 5.46
C HIS A 34 3.26 9.57 4.02
N LEU A 35 2.29 9.53 3.14
CA LEU A 35 2.56 9.65 1.71
C LEU A 35 2.79 11.12 1.45
N GLY A 36 3.90 11.44 0.80
CA GLY A 36 4.10 12.79 0.28
C GLY A 36 3.09 13.10 -0.82
N HIS A 37 3.39 14.10 -1.66
CA HIS A 37 2.56 14.39 -2.82
C HIS A 37 2.74 13.30 -3.88
N ILE A 38 1.83 12.32 -3.90
CA ILE A 38 1.71 11.33 -4.96
C ILE A 38 0.35 11.44 -5.63
N THR A 39 0.28 11.07 -6.89
CA THR A 39 -0.96 10.99 -7.67
C THR A 39 -1.68 9.67 -7.41
N GLN A 40 -2.97 9.60 -7.73
CA GLN A 40 -3.74 8.35 -7.68
C GLN A 40 -3.12 7.24 -8.55
N THR A 41 -2.57 7.61 -9.71
CA THR A 41 -1.89 6.67 -10.61
C THR A 41 -0.61 6.11 -9.97
N GLU A 42 0.17 6.95 -9.29
CA GLU A 42 1.36 6.49 -8.53
C GLU A 42 0.98 5.63 -7.33
N LEU A 43 -0.12 5.95 -6.65
CA LEU A 43 -0.64 5.08 -5.61
C LEU A 43 -1.01 3.71 -6.17
N LEU A 44 -1.75 3.67 -7.28
CA LEU A 44 -2.17 2.43 -7.93
C LEU A 44 -0.97 1.58 -8.37
N SER A 45 0.08 2.21 -8.90
CA SER A 45 1.30 1.51 -9.32
C SER A 45 2.06 0.86 -8.16
N GLY A 46 1.89 1.37 -6.93
CA GLY A 46 2.39 0.74 -5.70
C GLY A 46 1.69 -0.58 -5.33
N PHE A 47 0.51 -0.84 -5.89
CA PHE A 47 -0.21 -2.10 -5.74
C PHE A 47 -0.05 -2.95 -7.00
N ARG A 48 1.03 -3.74 -7.06
CA ARG A 48 1.41 -4.52 -8.24
C ARG A 48 0.25 -5.24 -8.92
N GLU A 49 -0.51 -6.02 -8.17
CA GLU A 49 -1.62 -6.81 -8.72
C GLU A 49 -2.80 -5.94 -9.21
N LEU A 50 -3.06 -4.79 -8.58
CA LEU A 50 -4.09 -3.86 -9.02
C LEU A 50 -3.64 -3.14 -10.29
N ASN A 51 -2.39 -2.69 -10.33
CA ASN A 51 -1.78 -2.02 -11.48
C ASN A 51 -1.78 -2.91 -12.74
N GLU A 52 -1.44 -4.20 -12.59
CA GLU A 52 -1.45 -5.17 -13.69
C GLU A 52 -2.88 -5.39 -14.26
N LEU A 53 -3.92 -5.21 -13.43
CA LEU A 53 -5.32 -5.42 -13.82
C LEU A 53 -6.03 -4.14 -14.30
N ALA A 54 -5.65 -2.97 -13.80
CA ALA A 54 -6.35 -1.71 -14.04
C ALA A 54 -6.51 -1.39 -15.54
N GLY A 55 -5.48 -1.68 -16.35
CA GLY A 55 -5.51 -1.48 -17.80
C GLY A 55 -6.50 -2.35 -18.56
N ASN A 56 -7.04 -3.40 -17.94
CA ASN A 56 -8.04 -4.30 -18.52
C ASN A 56 -9.47 -3.89 -18.18
N CYS A 57 -9.67 -2.77 -17.47
CA CYS A 57 -11.01 -2.27 -17.20
C CYS A 57 -11.70 -1.82 -18.50
N LYS A 58 -13.02 -2.00 -18.55
CA LYS A 58 -13.84 -1.54 -19.67
C LYS A 58 -13.71 -0.03 -19.93
N PHE A 59 -13.53 0.76 -18.87
CA PHE A 59 -13.41 2.21 -18.91
C PHE A 59 -11.99 2.64 -18.53
N ARG A 60 -11.48 3.68 -19.22
CA ARG A 60 -10.12 4.21 -19.00
C ARG A 60 -9.98 4.96 -17.68
N ASP A 61 -11.06 5.55 -17.20
CA ASP A 61 -11.19 6.37 -15.99
C ASP A 61 -11.92 5.61 -14.86
N CYS A 62 -11.83 4.27 -14.87
CA CYS A 62 -12.45 3.42 -13.85
C CYS A 62 -11.90 3.76 -12.44
N SER A 63 -12.80 4.08 -11.50
CA SER A 63 -12.47 4.28 -10.09
C SER A 63 -12.30 2.97 -9.31
N HIS A 64 -12.61 1.84 -9.96
CA HIS A 64 -12.52 0.49 -9.44
C HIS A 64 -13.47 0.18 -8.28
N GLN A 65 -14.55 0.94 -8.11
CA GLN A 65 -15.48 0.78 -7.00
C GLN A 65 -16.68 -0.09 -7.38
N THR A 66 -17.46 0.35 -8.37
CA THR A 66 -18.75 -0.26 -8.71
C THR A 66 -18.97 -0.36 -10.23
N GLU A 67 -18.00 0.08 -11.03
CA GLU A 67 -18.15 0.15 -12.47
C GLU A 67 -18.30 -1.24 -13.10
N PRO A 68 -19.24 -1.41 -14.05
CA PRO A 68 -19.39 -2.66 -14.77
C PRO A 68 -18.19 -2.92 -15.68
N GLY A 69 -17.65 -4.14 -15.64
CA GLY A 69 -16.45 -4.50 -16.40
C GLY A 69 -15.15 -3.97 -15.79
N CYS A 70 -15.14 -3.69 -14.48
CA CYS A 70 -13.91 -3.43 -13.74
C CYS A 70 -13.14 -4.75 -13.52
N ALA A 71 -11.98 -4.87 -14.18
CA ALA A 71 -11.15 -6.07 -14.10
C ALA A 71 -10.65 -6.36 -12.67
N ILE A 72 -10.47 -5.32 -11.84
CA ILE A 72 -10.10 -5.47 -10.42
C ILE A 72 -11.24 -6.09 -9.62
N GLN A 73 -12.48 -5.65 -9.82
CA GLN A 73 -13.65 -6.21 -9.13
C GLN A 73 -13.92 -7.65 -9.56
N GLU A 74 -13.76 -7.95 -10.85
CA GLU A 74 -13.87 -9.32 -11.35
C GLU A 74 -12.78 -10.23 -10.76
N ALA A 75 -11.54 -9.74 -10.67
CA ALA A 75 -10.44 -10.46 -10.04
C ALA A 75 -10.66 -10.68 -8.54
N LEU A 76 -11.31 -9.74 -7.86
CA LEU A 76 -11.70 -9.87 -6.45
C LEU A 76 -12.70 -11.00 -6.27
N ILE A 77 -13.78 -11.02 -7.06
CA ILE A 77 -14.81 -12.07 -7.03
C ILE A 77 -14.18 -13.44 -7.36
N ALA A 78 -13.24 -13.48 -8.29
CA ALA A 78 -12.52 -14.70 -8.67
C ALA A 78 -11.43 -15.13 -7.65
N GLY A 79 -11.22 -14.38 -6.56
CA GLY A 79 -10.21 -14.70 -5.54
C GLY A 79 -8.76 -14.52 -5.98
N LYS A 80 -8.52 -13.79 -7.07
CA LYS A 80 -7.16 -13.52 -7.60
C LYS A 80 -6.45 -12.40 -6.86
N ILE A 81 -7.21 -11.55 -6.16
CA ILE A 81 -6.68 -10.52 -5.27
C ILE A 81 -7.28 -10.68 -3.88
N PHE A 82 -6.50 -10.36 -2.85
CA PHE A 82 -7.01 -10.34 -1.48
C PHE A 82 -7.88 -9.08 -1.26
N PRO A 83 -9.10 -9.20 -0.69
CA PRO A 83 -9.98 -8.05 -0.45
C PRO A 83 -9.30 -6.91 0.32
N GLN A 84 -8.49 -7.26 1.32
CA GLN A 84 -7.74 -6.31 2.12
C GLN A 84 -6.81 -5.41 1.29
N ARG A 85 -6.29 -5.88 0.15
CA ARG A 85 -5.41 -5.09 -0.71
C ARG A 85 -6.18 -3.94 -1.36
N LEU A 86 -7.36 -4.23 -1.91
CA LEU A 86 -8.23 -3.21 -2.51
C LEU A 86 -8.80 -2.25 -1.45
N GLU A 87 -9.18 -2.77 -0.28
CA GLU A 87 -9.59 -1.93 0.85
C GLU A 87 -8.49 -0.97 1.30
N ASN A 88 -7.24 -1.45 1.38
CA ASN A 88 -6.12 -0.60 1.76
C ASN A 88 -5.81 0.46 0.70
N TYR A 89 -5.95 0.14 -0.59
CA TYR A 89 -5.83 1.13 -1.66
C TYR A 89 -6.83 2.28 -1.46
N PHE A 90 -8.11 1.97 -1.23
CA PHE A 90 -9.12 3.01 -0.98
C PHE A 90 -8.91 3.78 0.32
N LYS A 91 -8.48 3.11 1.40
CA LYS A 91 -8.14 3.79 2.66
C LYS A 91 -7.02 4.82 2.45
N ILE A 92 -5.99 4.45 1.70
CA ILE A 92 -4.87 5.35 1.41
C ILE A 92 -5.33 6.49 0.50
N LEU A 93 -6.12 6.21 -0.53
CA LEU A 93 -6.67 7.23 -1.43
C LEU A 93 -7.47 8.27 -0.64
N GLN A 94 -8.32 7.83 0.28
CA GLN A 94 -9.09 8.71 1.16
C GLN A 94 -8.19 9.56 2.07
N MET A 95 -7.10 8.99 2.60
CA MET A 95 -6.12 9.74 3.41
C MET A 95 -5.41 10.83 2.61
N MET A 96 -5.25 10.65 1.29
CA MET A 96 -4.63 11.66 0.42
C MET A 96 -5.58 12.82 0.07
N GLU A 97 -6.89 12.56 0.06
CA GLU A 97 -7.92 13.57 -0.22
C GLU A 97 -8.28 14.42 1.02
N THR A 98 -7.95 13.91 2.20
CA THR A 98 -8.22 14.59 3.47
C THR A 98 -7.04 15.51 3.81
N PRO A 99 -7.24 16.84 4.01
CA PRO A 99 -6.18 17.79 4.30
C PRO A 99 -5.52 17.58 5.66
#